data_AF-A0A4S0JGV9-F1
#
_entry.id   AF-A0A4S0JGV9-F1
#
_cell.length_a   1.000
_cell.length_b   1.000
_cell.length_c   1.000
_cell.angle_alpha   90.00
_cell.angle_beta   90.00
_cell.angle_gamma   90.00
#
_symmetry.space_group_name_H-M   'P 1'
#
loop_
_entity.id
_entity.type
_entity.pdbx_description
1 polymer ?
#
loop_
_entity_poly.entity_id
_entity_poly.type
_entity_poly.pdbx_seq_one_letter_code
_entity_poly.pdbx_strand_id
1 'polypeptide(L)'
;VERASGMRVTELLREKLWLPLGAASEMSVTVDMEGTARTAGGMSMTPRDLARIGEMMRQGGTANGRRIVPEAWVRDTVATGGSHEAWQRGTMVL
;
A
#
# COMPACT_ATOMS: atom_id res chain seq x y z
N VAL A 1 -8.89 -7.37 0.69
CA VAL A 1 -7.72 -7.87 1.46
C VAL A 1 -8.12 -8.45 2.81
N GLU A 2 -9.05 -7.84 3.54
CA GLU A 2 -9.47 -8.36 4.86
C GLU A 2 -10.07 -9.77 4.76
N ARG A 3 -11.03 -10.00 3.85
CA ARG A 3 -11.62 -11.34 3.63
C ARG A 3 -10.58 -12.43 3.29
N ALA A 4 -9.56 -12.07 2.51
CA ALA A 4 -8.52 -13.01 2.06
C ALA A 4 -7.47 -13.31 3.14
N SER A 5 -7.29 -12.39 4.10
CA SER A 5 -6.27 -12.50 5.15
C SER A 5 -6.84 -12.89 6.51
N GLY A 6 -8.13 -12.68 6.75
CA GLY A 6 -8.75 -12.76 8.08
C GLY A 6 -8.35 -11.60 9.01
N MET A 7 -7.60 -10.61 8.51
CA MET A 7 -7.07 -9.49 9.31
C MET A 7 -7.71 -8.17 8.91
N ARG A 8 -7.81 -7.24 9.86
CA ARG A 8 -8.15 -5.85 9.57
C ARG A 8 -7.08 -5.23 8.66
N VAL A 9 -7.50 -4.36 7.74
CA VAL A 9 -6.60 -3.76 6.76
C VAL A 9 -5.54 -2.88 7.42
N THR A 10 -5.86 -2.23 8.55
CA THR A 10 -4.91 -1.45 9.34
C THR A 10 -3.78 -2.31 9.90
N GLU A 11 -4.11 -3.51 10.41
CA GLU A 11 -3.12 -4.47 10.92
C GLU A 11 -2.25 -5.02 9.79
N LEU A 12 -2.86 -5.36 8.65
CA LEU A 12 -2.11 -5.76 7.45
C LEU A 12 -1.14 -4.66 7.00
N LEU A 13 -1.59 -3.41 6.93
CA LEU A 13 -0.74 -2.28 6.54
C LEU A 13 0.39 -2.09 7.54
N ARG A 14 0.09 -2.17 8.84
CA ARG A 14 1.10 -2.07 9.91
C ARG A 14 2.17 -3.14 9.76
N GLU A 15 1.78 -4.42 9.68
CA GLU A 15 2.70 -5.55 9.67
C GLU A 15 3.46 -5.73 8.36
N LYS A 16 2.77 -5.58 7.23
CA LYS A 16 3.33 -5.93 5.92
C LYS A 16 4.03 -4.75 5.25
N LEU A 17 3.68 -3.52 5.61
CA LEU A 17 4.22 -2.31 4.99
C LEU A 17 4.91 -1.39 6.01
N TRP A 18 4.18 -0.91 7.01
CA TRP A 18 4.62 0.19 7.86
C TRP A 18 5.86 -0.14 8.72
N LEU A 19 5.82 -1.28 9.43
CA LEU A 19 6.94 -1.74 10.25
C LEU A 19 8.15 -2.14 9.39
N PRO A 20 8.02 -2.94 8.31
CA PRO A 20 9.16 -3.25 7.43
C PRO A 20 9.81 -2.02 6.77
N LEU A 21 9.04 -0.97 6.47
CA LEU A 21 9.56 0.29 5.95
C LEU A 21 10.47 1.02 6.95
N GLY A 22 10.37 0.72 8.25
CA GLY A 22 11.03 1.50 9.30
C GLY A 22 10.43 2.89 9.42
N ALA A 23 9.10 3.01 9.23
CA ALA A 23 8.38 4.25 9.46
C ALA A 23 8.51 4.67 10.94
N ALA A 24 8.73 5.97 11.17
CA ALA A 24 9.06 6.48 12.50
C ALA A 24 7.84 6.99 13.28
N SER A 25 6.76 7.31 12.57
CA SER A 25 5.52 7.83 13.16
C SER A 25 4.35 6.93 12.86
N GLU A 26 3.27 7.10 13.63
CA GLU A 26 2.02 6.42 13.36
C GLU A 26 1.36 6.95 12.09
N MET A 27 0.70 6.06 11.36
CA MET A 27 -0.21 6.40 10.27
C MET A 27 -1.64 6.33 10.82
N SER A 28 -2.44 7.35 10.54
CA SER A 28 -3.88 7.30 10.80
C SER A 28 -4.64 7.00 9.51
N VAL A 29 -5.80 6.36 9.63
CA VAL A 29 -6.74 6.16 8.54
C VAL A 29 -8.13 6.59 9.01
N THR A 30 -8.85 7.33 8.16
CA THR A 30 -10.25 7.66 8.43
C THR A 30 -11.11 6.40 8.34
N VAL A 31 -12.12 6.35 9.18
CA VAL A 31 -13.07 5.24 9.26
C VAL A 31 -14.50 5.75 9.08
N ASP A 32 -15.39 4.89 8.62
CA ASP A 32 -16.84 5.13 8.69
C ASP A 32 -17.39 4.89 10.10
N MET A 33 -18.71 4.97 10.24
CA MET A 33 -19.39 4.77 11.54
C MET A 33 -19.25 3.34 12.08
N GLU A 34 -18.97 2.36 11.22
CA GLU A 34 -18.74 0.96 11.63
C GLU A 34 -17.25 0.68 11.92
N GLY A 35 -16.39 1.70 11.79
CA GLY A 35 -14.96 1.56 11.99
C GLY A 35 -14.21 0.99 10.79
N THR A 36 -14.85 0.91 9.61
CA THR A 36 -14.21 0.39 8.39
C THR A 36 -13.29 1.44 7.77
N ALA A 37 -12.05 1.06 7.50
CA ALA A 37 -11.03 1.98 7.02
C ALA A 37 -11.25 2.40 5.55
N ARG A 38 -11.13 3.70 5.28
CA ARG A 38 -11.23 4.27 3.92
C ARG A 38 -9.91 4.17 3.17
N THR A 39 -9.67 3.03 2.51
CA THR A 39 -8.37 2.74 1.87
C THR A 39 -8.08 3.52 0.58
N ALA A 40 -9.10 4.13 -0.05
CA ALA A 40 -8.94 4.88 -1.30
C ALA A 40 -8.32 6.29 -1.13
N GLY A 41 -8.25 6.82 0.10
CA GLY A 41 -7.74 8.18 0.32
C GLY A 41 -7.83 8.70 1.76
N GLY A 42 -8.09 7.83 2.75
CA GLY A 42 -8.30 8.22 4.14
C GLY A 42 -7.02 8.29 4.99
N MET A 43 -5.83 8.13 4.41
CA MET A 43 -4.60 7.95 5.17
C MET A 43 -3.87 9.27 5.40
N SER A 44 -3.34 9.47 6.61
CA SER A 44 -2.47 10.60 6.95
C SER A 44 -1.18 10.10 7.62
N MET A 45 -0.05 10.69 7.22
CA MET A 45 1.28 10.31 7.65
C MET A 45 2.25 11.48 7.50
N THR A 46 3.45 11.35 8.09
CA THR A 46 4.49 12.37 7.91
C THR A 46 5.04 12.33 6.48
N PRO A 47 5.49 13.47 5.92
CA PRO A 47 6.13 13.48 4.60
C PRO A 47 7.36 12.57 4.52
N ARG A 48 8.08 12.40 5.64
CA ARG A 48 9.27 11.54 5.70
C ARG A 48 8.89 10.06 5.60
N ASP A 49 7.81 9.63 6.25
CA ASP A 49 7.32 8.25 6.12
C ASP A 49 6.73 8.00 4.73
N LEU A 50 6.06 9.00 4.12
CA LEU A 50 5.66 8.90 2.71
C LEU A 50 6.87 8.75 1.79
N ALA A 51 7.96 9.48 2.03
CA ALA A 51 9.19 9.34 1.25
C ALA A 51 9.82 7.95 1.36
N ARG A 52 9.66 7.26 2.51
CA ARG A 52 10.11 5.86 2.66
C ARG A 52 9.36 4.91 1.74
N ILE A 53 8.07 5.14 1.49
CA ILE A 53 7.30 4.38 0.49
C ILE A 53 7.89 4.60 -0.90
N GLY A 54 8.14 5.86 -1.27
CA GLY A 54 8.76 6.21 -2.55
C GLY A 54 10.15 5.57 -2.72
N GLU A 55 10.97 5.59 -1.66
CA GLU A 55 12.30 4.97 -1.67
C GLU A 55 12.23 3.44 -1.82
N MET A 56 11.27 2.78 -1.16
CA MET A 56 11.02 1.35 -1.34
C MET A 56 10.67 1.01 -2.79
N MET A 57 9.85 1.84 -3.43
CA MET A 57 9.55 1.72 -4.87
C MET A 57 10.80 1.93 -5.72
N ARG A 58 11.61 2.97 -5.42
CA ARG A 58 12.87 3.24 -6.13
C ARG A 58 13.87 2.07 -6.01
N GLN A 59 13.86 1.36 -4.88
CA GLN A 59 14.69 0.18 -4.61
C GLN A 59 14.05 -1.15 -5.06
N GLY A 60 13.09 -1.12 -6.00
CA GLY A 60 12.54 -2.36 -6.58
C GLY A 60 11.74 -3.20 -5.58
N GLY A 61 11.11 -2.57 -4.60
CA GLY A 61 10.23 -3.22 -3.64
C GLY A 61 10.88 -3.58 -2.30
N THR A 62 12.09 -3.09 -2.05
CA THR A 62 12.89 -3.44 -0.86
C THR A 62 13.06 -2.23 0.05
N ALA A 63 12.99 -2.43 1.36
CA ALA A 63 13.38 -1.45 2.36
C ALA A 63 14.13 -2.15 3.49
N ASN A 64 15.17 -1.52 4.05
CA ASN A 64 15.95 -2.05 5.18
C ASN A 64 16.44 -3.50 4.95
N GLY A 65 16.84 -3.83 3.71
CA GLY A 65 17.28 -5.18 3.34
C GLY A 65 16.17 -6.24 3.23
N ARG A 66 14.90 -5.87 3.43
CA ARG A 66 13.74 -6.76 3.33
C ARG A 66 12.88 -6.42 2.12
N ARG A 67 12.54 -7.44 1.33
CA ARG A 67 11.56 -7.33 0.25
C ARG A 67 10.15 -7.17 0.83
N ILE A 68 9.49 -6.06 0.53
CA ILE A 68 8.13 -5.72 0.94
C ILE A 68 7.14 -6.10 -0.17
N VAL A 69 7.47 -5.76 -1.43
CA VAL A 69 6.70 -6.15 -2.61
C VAL A 69 7.60 -6.80 -3.68
N PRO A 70 7.05 -7.62 -4.58
CA PRO A 70 7.83 -8.19 -5.67
C PRO A 70 8.41 -7.12 -6.60
N GLU A 71 9.67 -7.28 -7.00
CA GLU A 71 10.33 -6.36 -7.94
C GLU A 71 9.63 -6.30 -9.29
N ALA A 72 9.13 -7.44 -9.76
CA ALA A 72 8.35 -7.51 -10.98
C ALA A 72 7.09 -6.62 -10.92
N TRP A 73 6.44 -6.56 -9.75
CA TRP A 73 5.27 -5.70 -9.54
C TRP A 73 5.65 -4.22 -9.54
N VAL A 74 6.77 -3.85 -8.92
CA VAL A 74 7.28 -2.47 -8.98
C VAL A 74 7.60 -2.06 -10.41
N ARG A 75 8.34 -2.90 -11.15
CA ARG A 75 8.68 -2.65 -12.56
C ARG A 75 7.45 -2.45 -13.42
N ASP A 76 6.45 -3.32 -13.29
CA ASP A 76 5.18 -3.19 -14.01
C ASP A 76 4.45 -1.88 -13.64
N THR A 77 4.43 -1.53 -12.36
CA THR A 77 3.78 -0.30 -11.88
C THR A 77 4.44 0.96 -12.46
N VAL A 78 5.77 1.04 -12.48
CA VAL A 78 6.48 2.29 -12.84
C VAL A 78 6.85 2.40 -14.32
N ALA A 79 7.01 1.28 -15.03
CA ALA A 79 7.50 1.29 -16.41
C ALA A 79 6.38 1.14 -17.45
N THR A 80 5.38 0.31 -17.17
CA THR A 80 4.28 0.01 -18.10
C THR A 80 2.95 0.61 -17.66
N GLY A 81 2.80 0.89 -16.35
CA GLY A 81 1.54 1.34 -15.76
C GLY A 81 0.50 0.22 -15.62
N GLY A 82 0.95 -1.04 -15.71
CA GLY A 82 0.07 -2.23 -15.71
C GLY A 82 -0.63 -2.49 -17.04
N SER A 83 -1.62 -3.38 -17.02
CA SER A 83 -2.37 -3.78 -18.23
C SER A 83 -3.56 -2.84 -18.49
N HIS A 84 -3.51 -2.12 -19.62
CA HIS A 84 -4.61 -1.27 -20.07
C HIS A 84 -5.90 -2.07 -20.32
N GLU A 85 -5.79 -3.26 -20.90
CA GLU A 85 -6.93 -4.14 -21.14
C GLU A 85 -7.56 -4.60 -19.81
N ALA A 86 -6.74 -4.94 -18.80
CA ALA A 86 -7.25 -5.29 -17.48
C ALA A 86 -7.97 -4.11 -16.81
N TRP A 87 -7.46 -2.88 -16.99
CA TRP A 87 -8.14 -1.66 -16.53
C TRP A 87 -9.51 -1.49 -17.20
N GLN A 88 -9.60 -1.66 -18.52
CA GLN A 88 -10.86 -1.53 -19.27
C GLN A 88 -11.90 -2.58 -18.89
N ARG A 89 -11.47 -3.82 -18.57
CA ARG A 89 -12.38 -4.88 -18.11
C ARG A 89 -12.90 -4.64 -16.68
N GLY A 90 -12.29 -3.73 -15.92
CA GLY A 90 -12.75 -3.37 -14.60
C GLY A 90 -14.14 -2.74 -14.67
N THR A 91 -15.14 -3.42 -14.12
CA THR A 91 -16.48 -2.84 -13.98
C THR A 91 -16.44 -1.78 -12.88
N MET A 92 -16.58 -0.50 -13.24
CA MET A 92 -17.02 0.51 -12.29
C MET A 92 -18.46 0.17 -11.94
N VAL A 93 -18.65 -0.56 -10.84
CA VAL A 93 -19.98 -0.73 -10.27
C VAL A 93 -20.31 0.62 -9.65
N LEU A 94 -21.15 1.39 -10.34
CA LEU A 94 -21.80 2.59 -9.81
C LEU A 94 -22.82 2.22 -8.74
#